data_AF-A0A4R6QX88-F1
#
_entry.id   AF-A0A4R6QX88-F1
#
_cell.length_a   1.000
_cell.length_b   1.000
_cell.length_c   1.000
_cell.angle_alpha   90.00
_cell.angle_beta   90.00
_cell.angle_gamma   90.00
#
_symmetry.space_group_name_H-M   'P 1'
#
loop_
_entity.id
_entity.type
_entity.pdbx_description
1 polymer ?
#
loop_
_entity_poly.entity_id
_entity_poly.type
_entity_poly.pdbx_seq_one_letter_code
_entity_poly.pdbx_strand_id
1 'polypeptide(L)'
;MRTTMLENTLRELDPAPPTGDGLPARADADLRRILATPRDSGDRSDHPSVGDRPAVGARPLVGRPRRTRWRAGLVAVAAATLVVTTGVVGIDILRPTTASATWTPVGDAVPADAPGAQQCVQWWQVESSALRPVLQERRGDTTLVLGVDDQGRELLCTATLTDGQEPTGGMTSLTEPGAAPPAAGDVAVTVVMTTFQEAMLQNGWQAHGSTSVAGDVGEDVTRVVLETGAGPVEASLAEGRFAAWWPIEDDSDPHPEVRAQITTADGKTRTVTLRERG
;
A
#
# COMPACT_ATOMS: atom_id res chain seq x y z
N MET A 1 34.77 19.05 27.17
CA MET A 1 34.64 18.58 28.56
C MET A 1 33.32 17.84 28.84
N ARG A 2 32.68 17.20 27.82
CA ARG A 2 31.39 16.48 27.93
C ARG A 2 31.48 14.96 27.64
N THR A 3 32.54 14.52 26.97
CA THR A 3 32.76 13.13 26.54
C THR A 3 33.01 12.17 27.70
N THR A 4 33.76 12.60 28.72
CA THR A 4 34.10 11.78 29.89
C THR A 4 32.92 11.45 30.79
N MET A 5 31.86 12.28 30.80
CA MET A 5 30.69 12.03 31.64
C MET A 5 29.80 10.95 31.01
N LEU A 6 29.63 10.97 29.68
CA LEU A 6 28.84 9.97 28.96
C LEU A 6 29.49 8.58 29.02
N GLU A 7 30.81 8.50 28.86
CA GLU A 7 31.55 7.24 28.98
C GLU A 7 31.47 6.63 30.39
N ASN A 8 31.44 7.46 31.43
CA ASN A 8 31.29 7.00 32.81
C ASN A 8 29.86 6.52 33.10
N THR A 9 28.83 7.21 32.60
CA THR A 9 27.43 6.77 32.76
C THR A 9 27.15 5.47 32.02
N LEU A 10 27.76 5.27 30.84
CA LEU A 10 27.66 4.01 30.09
C LEU A 10 28.35 2.84 30.80
N ARG A 11 29.51 3.08 31.47
CA ARG A 11 30.18 2.07 32.29
C ARG A 11 29.44 1.70 33.58
N GLU A 12 28.68 2.64 34.15
CA GLU A 12 27.83 2.37 35.32
C GLU A 12 26.64 1.47 34.98
N LEU A 13 26.10 1.60 33.77
CA LEU A 13 24.98 0.78 33.28
C LEU A 13 25.41 -0.62 32.83
N ASP A 14 26.69 -0.83 32.49
CA ASP A 14 27.23 -2.13 32.09
C ASP A 14 28.60 -2.42 32.75
N PRO A 15 28.60 -2.89 34.01
CA PRO A 15 29.81 -3.23 34.76
C PRO A 15 30.36 -4.59 34.31
N ALA A 16 30.65 -4.76 33.02
CA ALA A 16 31.37 -5.93 32.52
C ALA A 16 32.88 -5.61 32.45
N PRO A 17 33.76 -6.45 33.01
CA PRO A 17 35.20 -6.24 32.88
C PRO A 17 35.62 -6.38 31.41
N PRO A 18 36.50 -5.50 30.90
CA PRO A 18 37.02 -5.63 29.55
C PRO A 18 37.91 -6.87 29.51
N THR A 19 37.41 -7.95 28.92
CA THR A 19 38.27 -9.06 28.50
C THR A 19 38.73 -8.74 27.08
N GLY A 20 40.05 -8.68 26.91
CA GLY A 20 40.66 -8.62 25.59
C GLY A 20 40.14 -9.78 24.76
N ASP A 21 39.83 -9.50 23.50
CA ASP A 21 39.25 -10.42 22.50
C ASP A 21 37.72 -10.33 22.35
N GLY A 22 37.22 -9.11 22.21
CA GLY A 22 36.54 -8.74 20.96
C GLY A 22 35.13 -9.25 20.65
N LEU A 23 34.42 -9.92 21.56
CA LEU A 23 32.96 -10.10 21.51
C LEU A 23 32.38 -10.18 22.94
N PRO A 24 31.26 -9.52 23.26
CA PRO A 24 30.71 -9.56 24.60
C PRO A 24 30.20 -10.98 24.92
N ALA A 25 30.86 -11.65 25.87
CA ALA A 25 30.55 -13.01 26.33
C ALA A 25 29.07 -13.23 26.73
N ARG A 26 28.33 -12.14 27.01
CA ARG A 26 26.88 -12.17 27.23
C ARG A 26 26.06 -12.51 25.99
N ALA A 27 26.41 -11.97 24.83
CA ALA A 27 25.66 -12.24 23.59
C ALA A 27 25.71 -13.73 23.23
N ASP A 28 26.87 -14.34 23.41
CA ASP A 28 27.10 -15.76 23.22
C ASP A 28 26.35 -16.63 24.25
N ALA A 29 26.30 -16.19 25.51
CA ALA A 29 25.58 -16.88 26.57
C ALA A 29 24.05 -16.80 26.39
N ASP A 30 23.53 -15.65 25.95
CA ASP A 30 22.11 -15.46 25.65
C ASP A 30 21.68 -16.29 24.44
N LEU A 31 22.49 -16.29 23.37
CA LEU A 31 22.24 -17.11 22.18
C LEU A 31 22.22 -18.61 22.53
N ARG A 32 23.18 -19.09 23.32
CA ARG A 32 23.19 -20.49 23.78
C ARG A 32 21.97 -20.83 24.64
N ARG A 33 21.46 -19.90 25.45
CA ARG A 33 20.25 -20.09 26.26
C ARG A 33 19.01 -20.23 25.37
N ILE A 34 18.86 -19.37 24.37
CA ILE A 34 17.73 -19.39 23.43
C ILE A 34 17.74 -20.71 22.64
N LEU A 35 18.91 -21.12 22.14
CA LEU A 35 19.06 -22.38 21.39
C LEU A 35 18.88 -23.63 22.26
N ALA A 36 19.15 -23.54 23.56
CA ALA A 36 18.99 -24.66 24.50
C ALA A 36 17.57 -24.77 25.08
N THR A 37 16.65 -23.85 24.79
CA THR A 37 15.27 -23.92 25.29
C THR A 37 14.47 -24.92 24.46
N PRO A 38 14.01 -26.06 25.00
CA PRO A 38 13.16 -26.99 24.26
C PRO A 38 11.81 -26.35 23.96
N ARG A 39 11.33 -26.46 22.71
CA ARG A 39 9.92 -26.17 22.41
C ARG A 39 9.09 -27.29 23.02
N ASP A 40 8.25 -26.96 24.00
CA ASP A 40 7.22 -27.87 24.50
C ASP A 40 6.21 -28.17 23.38
N SER A 41 6.46 -29.23 22.62
CA SER A 41 5.45 -29.94 21.85
C SER A 41 4.67 -30.83 22.80
N GLY A 42 3.82 -30.22 23.62
CA GLY A 42 2.95 -30.86 24.59
C GLY A 42 1.55 -31.09 24.04
N ASP A 43 1.36 -32.27 23.45
CA ASP A 43 0.09 -32.94 23.22
C ASP A 43 -0.76 -32.98 24.52
N ARG A 44 -1.99 -32.45 24.48
CA ARG A 44 -3.02 -32.79 25.47
C ARG A 44 -4.42 -32.66 24.89
N SER A 45 -4.87 -33.79 24.37
CA SER A 45 -6.28 -34.18 24.30
C SER A 45 -6.85 -34.29 25.72
N ASP A 46 -8.06 -33.75 25.96
CA ASP A 46 -9.14 -34.33 26.81
C ASP A 46 -10.34 -33.36 27.00
N HIS A 47 -11.35 -33.53 26.13
CA HIS A 47 -12.83 -33.58 26.33
C HIS A 47 -13.63 -32.62 27.27
N PRO A 48 -14.93 -32.31 26.98
CA PRO A 48 -15.95 -33.28 26.49
C PRO A 48 -16.89 -32.83 25.35
N SER A 49 -17.40 -33.84 24.64
CA SER A 49 -18.51 -33.78 23.70
C SER A 49 -19.85 -34.10 24.36
N VAL A 50 -20.92 -33.76 23.64
CA VAL A 50 -22.33 -34.24 23.71
C VAL A 50 -23.34 -33.19 24.18
N GLY A 51 -24.12 -32.73 23.20
CA GLY A 51 -25.34 -31.93 23.35
C GLY A 51 -26.07 -31.86 22.01
N ASP A 52 -26.81 -32.93 21.70
CA ASP A 52 -27.69 -33.13 20.55
C ASP A 52 -28.66 -31.97 20.26
N ARG A 53 -28.88 -31.65 18.96
CA ARG A 53 -30.19 -31.72 18.24
C ARG A 53 -30.17 -31.08 16.82
N PRO A 54 -31.17 -31.39 15.96
CA PRO A 54 -30.92 -31.99 14.64
C PRO A 54 -30.95 -31.04 13.44
N ALA A 55 -30.31 -31.51 12.36
CA ALA A 55 -30.45 -31.00 11.01
C ALA A 55 -31.85 -31.25 10.45
N VAL A 56 -32.51 -30.20 9.98
CA VAL A 56 -33.70 -30.28 9.13
C VAL A 56 -33.25 -29.98 7.71
N GLY A 57 -33.52 -30.93 6.81
CA GLY A 57 -33.12 -30.88 5.42
C GLY A 57 -34.02 -29.99 4.57
N ALA A 58 -33.44 -29.45 3.51
CA ALA A 58 -34.16 -29.02 2.33
C ALA A 58 -33.39 -29.50 1.09
N ARG A 59 -34.13 -30.19 0.23
CA ARG A 59 -33.68 -31.01 -0.90
C ARG A 59 -33.08 -30.18 -2.05
N PRO A 60 -32.13 -30.73 -2.82
CA PRO A 60 -31.80 -30.23 -4.15
C PRO A 60 -32.85 -30.72 -5.16
N LEU A 61 -33.53 -29.79 -5.85
CA LEU A 61 -34.37 -30.14 -6.99
C LEU A 61 -33.53 -30.16 -8.28
N VAL A 62 -33.45 -31.36 -8.83
CA VAL A 62 -32.97 -31.69 -10.16
C VAL A 62 -33.86 -31.05 -11.22
N GLY A 63 -33.27 -30.28 -12.13
CA GLY A 63 -33.92 -29.81 -13.36
C GLY A 63 -32.99 -29.98 -14.56
N ARG A 64 -33.25 -31.03 -15.36
CA ARG A 64 -32.58 -31.31 -16.65
C ARG A 64 -33.31 -30.58 -17.82
N PRO A 65 -32.79 -30.61 -19.06
CA PRO A 65 -32.53 -29.42 -19.86
C PRO A 65 -33.66 -29.09 -20.87
N ARG A 66 -33.85 -27.80 -21.17
CA ARG A 66 -34.61 -27.37 -22.36
C ARG A 66 -33.68 -26.73 -23.39
N ARG A 67 -33.53 -27.45 -24.50
CA ARG A 67 -33.01 -26.93 -25.77
C ARG A 67 -34.01 -25.91 -26.32
N THR A 68 -33.57 -24.68 -26.53
CA THR A 68 -34.16 -23.83 -27.56
C THR A 68 -33.05 -23.02 -28.21
N ARG A 69 -32.92 -23.22 -29.53
CA ARG A 69 -32.06 -22.48 -30.45
C ARG A 69 -32.57 -21.02 -30.55
N TRP A 70 -31.93 -20.24 -31.43
CA TRP A 70 -32.22 -18.87 -31.92
C TRP A 70 -31.10 -17.91 -31.48
N ARG A 71 -30.03 -17.80 -32.29
CA ARG A 71 -29.84 -16.99 -33.52
C ARG A 71 -29.42 -15.55 -33.22
N ALA A 72 -28.18 -15.28 -33.63
CA ALA A 72 -27.66 -14.03 -34.21
C ALA A 72 -27.54 -12.80 -33.31
N GLY A 73 -26.28 -12.41 -33.07
CA GLY A 73 -25.90 -11.12 -32.50
C GLY A 73 -24.39 -11.05 -32.28
N LEU A 74 -23.59 -11.26 -33.34
CA LEU A 74 -22.14 -11.03 -33.30
C LEU A 74 -21.90 -9.51 -33.31
N VAL A 75 -21.58 -8.94 -32.15
CA VAL A 75 -20.93 -7.63 -32.05
C VAL A 75 -19.44 -7.91 -31.80
N ALA A 76 -18.63 -7.63 -32.81
CA ALA A 76 -17.18 -7.71 -32.75
C ALA A 76 -16.64 -6.54 -31.91
N VAL A 77 -16.26 -6.81 -30.67
CA VAL A 77 -15.44 -5.90 -29.87
C VAL A 77 -13.98 -6.26 -30.15
N ALA A 78 -13.30 -5.42 -30.92
CA ALA A 78 -11.88 -5.52 -31.17
C ALA A 78 -11.12 -5.11 -29.89
N ALA A 79 -10.86 -6.07 -29.00
CA ALA A 79 -9.93 -5.90 -27.89
C ALA A 79 -8.51 -6.11 -28.42
N ALA A 80 -7.77 -5.01 -28.59
CA ALA A 80 -6.34 -5.05 -28.87
C ALA A 80 -5.59 -5.30 -27.55
N THR A 81 -5.50 -6.56 -27.12
CA THR A 81 -4.62 -6.98 -26.03
C THR A 81 -3.20 -7.13 -26.56
N LEU A 82 -2.39 -6.10 -26.34
CA LEU A 82 -0.95 -6.14 -26.57
C LEU A 82 -0.30 -6.78 -25.33
N VAL A 83 -0.24 -8.11 -25.33
CA VAL A 83 0.48 -8.89 -24.30
C VAL A 83 1.97 -8.78 -24.60
N VAL A 84 2.66 -7.89 -23.89
CA VAL A 84 4.13 -7.89 -23.84
C VAL A 84 4.56 -8.84 -22.72
N THR A 85 4.73 -10.12 -23.07
CA THR A 85 5.45 -11.08 -22.22
C THR A 85 6.94 -10.98 -22.52
N THR A 86 7.65 -10.11 -21.82
CA THR A 86 9.11 -10.21 -21.71
C THR A 86 9.44 -11.09 -20.52
N GLY A 87 9.77 -12.35 -20.80
CA GLY A 87 10.39 -13.24 -19.84
C GLY A 87 11.82 -12.78 -19.54
N VAL A 88 12.11 -12.57 -18.27
CA VAL A 88 13.46 -12.58 -17.73
C VAL A 88 13.48 -13.68 -16.66
N VAL A 89 14.06 -14.82 -17.02
CA VAL A 89 14.50 -15.84 -16.07
C VAL A 89 15.98 -15.57 -15.82
N GLY A 90 16.35 -15.18 -14.60
CA GLY A 90 17.75 -14.95 -14.25
C GLY A 90 17.97 -14.47 -12.81
N ILE A 91 18.44 -15.41 -11.98
CA ILE A 91 19.13 -15.24 -10.68
C ILE A 91 18.25 -14.87 -9.48
N ASP A 92 17.74 -15.93 -8.87
CA ASP A 92 17.12 -15.98 -7.55
C ASP A 92 18.23 -16.13 -6.48
N ILE A 93 18.83 -15.01 -6.05
CA ILE A 93 19.48 -14.75 -4.74
C ILE A 93 19.63 -13.22 -4.67
N LEU A 94 18.58 -12.53 -4.18
CA LEU A 94 18.48 -11.21 -3.55
C LEU A 94 16.99 -10.85 -3.64
N ARG A 95 16.25 -11.04 -2.55
CA ARG A 95 14.78 -10.85 -2.49
C ARG A 95 14.43 -9.43 -2.98
N PRO A 96 13.60 -9.25 -4.03
CA PRO A 96 13.02 -7.94 -4.30
C PRO A 96 11.95 -7.68 -3.24
N THR A 97 12.29 -6.98 -2.16
CA THR A 97 11.34 -6.55 -1.11
C THR A 97 10.77 -5.18 -1.38
N THR A 98 10.79 -4.71 -2.63
CA THR A 98 10.27 -3.40 -2.97
C THR A 98 8.84 -3.57 -3.49
N ALA A 99 7.89 -2.88 -2.88
CA ALA A 99 6.53 -2.68 -3.40
C ALA A 99 6.49 -2.41 -4.92
N SER A 100 7.55 -1.81 -5.44
CA SER A 100 7.82 -1.53 -6.85
C SER A 100 7.88 -2.76 -7.75
N ALA A 101 8.23 -3.94 -7.23
CA ALA A 101 8.41 -5.15 -8.04
C ALA A 101 7.09 -5.72 -8.58
N THR A 102 6.01 -5.57 -7.82
CA THR A 102 4.66 -6.03 -8.19
C THR A 102 3.76 -4.89 -8.67
N TRP A 103 4.29 -3.66 -8.72
CA TRP A 103 3.54 -2.45 -9.08
C TRP A 103 2.98 -2.51 -10.51
N THR A 104 1.81 -1.89 -10.68
CA THR A 104 1.12 -1.75 -11.97
C THR A 104 0.70 -0.29 -12.24
N PRO A 105 0.71 0.15 -13.52
CA PRO A 105 0.33 1.52 -13.89
C PRO A 105 -1.17 1.81 -13.78
N VAL A 106 -2.00 0.78 -13.58
CA VAL A 106 -3.44 0.90 -13.29
C VAL A 106 -3.70 0.20 -11.96
N GLY A 107 -4.41 0.87 -11.06
CA GLY A 107 -4.81 0.32 -9.77
C GLY A 107 -6.13 -0.43 -9.85
N ASP A 108 -6.28 -1.47 -9.03
CA ASP A 108 -7.55 -2.16 -8.83
C ASP A 108 -8.27 -1.56 -7.62
N ALA A 109 -9.56 -1.27 -7.76
CA ALA A 109 -10.38 -0.89 -6.62
C ALA A 109 -10.46 -2.05 -5.60
N VAL A 110 -10.30 -1.73 -4.32
CA VAL A 110 -10.38 -2.73 -3.23
C VAL A 110 -11.45 -2.34 -2.22
N PRO A 111 -12.11 -3.32 -1.57
CA PRO A 111 -13.09 -3.01 -0.54
C PRO A 111 -12.40 -2.44 0.70
N ALA A 112 -13.15 -1.67 1.50
CA ALA A 112 -12.65 -1.02 2.71
C ALA A 112 -12.16 -2.01 3.78
N ASP A 113 -12.62 -3.27 3.76
CA ASP A 113 -12.20 -4.34 4.68
C ASP A 113 -10.97 -5.12 4.17
N ALA A 114 -10.39 -4.74 3.02
CA ALA A 114 -9.15 -5.32 2.54
C ALA A 114 -8.01 -5.12 3.56
N PRO A 115 -7.11 -6.11 3.75
CA PRO A 115 -6.08 -6.03 4.79
C PRO A 115 -5.22 -4.76 4.76
N GLY A 116 -4.79 -4.32 3.57
CA GLY A 116 -4.02 -3.06 3.43
C GLY A 116 -4.84 -1.82 3.76
N ALA A 117 -6.15 -1.82 3.47
CA ALA A 117 -7.04 -0.74 3.84
C ALA A 117 -7.24 -0.66 5.36
N GLN A 118 -7.42 -1.82 6.02
CA GLN A 118 -7.50 -1.92 7.46
C GLN A 118 -6.19 -1.51 8.15
N GLN A 119 -5.04 -1.82 7.55
CA GLN A 119 -3.75 -1.37 8.05
C GLN A 119 -3.64 0.16 8.07
N CYS A 120 -4.07 0.83 7.00
CA CYS A 120 -4.13 2.29 6.96
C CYS A 120 -5.08 2.85 8.03
N VAL A 121 -6.27 2.27 8.18
CA VAL A 121 -7.23 2.69 9.22
C VAL A 121 -6.65 2.52 10.62
N GLN A 122 -5.88 1.45 10.87
CA GLN A 122 -5.20 1.22 12.13
C GLN A 122 -4.15 2.30 12.41
N TRP A 123 -3.31 2.63 11.42
CA TRP A 123 -2.30 3.68 11.57
C TRP A 123 -2.94 5.06 11.78
N TRP A 124 -4.07 5.35 11.13
CA TRP A 124 -4.83 6.58 11.34
C TRP A 124 -5.38 6.76 12.74
N GLN A 125 -5.61 5.69 13.51
CA GLN A 125 -6.17 5.82 14.87
C GLN A 125 -5.30 6.68 15.79
N VAL A 126 -4.00 6.82 15.48
CA VAL A 126 -3.08 7.69 16.21
C VAL A 126 -3.33 9.17 15.90
N GLU A 127 -3.74 9.49 14.67
CA GLU A 127 -3.97 10.85 14.16
C GLU A 127 -5.42 11.32 14.32
N SER A 128 -6.37 10.42 14.04
CA SER A 128 -7.81 10.68 14.08
C SER A 128 -8.64 9.40 13.93
N SER A 129 -9.55 9.18 14.89
CA SER A 129 -10.57 8.13 14.77
C SER A 129 -11.76 8.51 13.88
N ALA A 130 -11.84 9.78 13.46
CA ALA A 130 -12.92 10.31 12.62
C ALA A 130 -12.68 10.08 11.12
N LEU A 131 -11.45 9.75 10.71
CA LEU A 131 -11.13 9.48 9.31
C LEU A 131 -11.94 8.28 8.79
N ARG A 132 -12.47 8.43 7.58
CA ARG A 132 -13.18 7.39 6.85
C ARG A 132 -12.55 7.22 5.46
N PRO A 133 -12.25 5.99 5.02
CA PRO A 133 -11.79 5.77 3.66
C PRO A 133 -12.82 6.26 2.64
N VAL A 134 -12.40 7.08 1.67
CA VAL A 134 -13.24 7.57 0.55
C VAL A 134 -12.77 7.03 -0.80
N LEU A 135 -11.50 6.62 -0.90
CA LEU A 135 -10.94 5.98 -2.09
C LEU A 135 -9.92 4.94 -1.65
N GLN A 136 -9.98 3.74 -2.23
CA GLN A 136 -9.02 2.67 -1.99
C GLN A 136 -8.63 2.00 -3.31
N GLU A 137 -7.32 1.86 -3.55
CA GLU A 137 -6.79 1.12 -4.70
C GLU A 137 -5.65 0.19 -4.28
N ARG A 138 -5.37 -0.82 -5.10
CA ARG A 138 -4.20 -1.69 -4.97
C ARG A 138 -3.41 -1.73 -6.28
N ARG A 139 -2.09 -1.65 -6.15
CA ARG A 139 -1.11 -1.87 -7.24
C ARG A 139 -0.05 -2.81 -6.69
N GLY A 140 -0.02 -4.04 -7.22
CA GLY A 140 0.81 -5.09 -6.62
C GLY A 140 0.42 -5.36 -5.17
N ASP A 141 1.40 -5.36 -4.28
CA ASP A 141 1.22 -5.66 -2.86
C ASP A 141 0.90 -4.43 -2.00
N THR A 142 0.87 -3.24 -2.60
CA THR A 142 0.61 -1.98 -1.91
C THR A 142 -0.83 -1.53 -2.11
N THR A 143 -1.51 -1.27 -1.00
CA THR A 143 -2.82 -0.63 -0.97
C THR A 143 -2.65 0.86 -0.67
N LEU A 144 -3.23 1.73 -1.50
CA LEU A 144 -3.34 3.16 -1.25
C LEU A 144 -4.75 3.46 -0.75
N VAL A 145 -4.85 4.32 0.26
CA VAL A 145 -6.11 4.73 0.87
C VAL A 145 -6.10 6.24 1.08
N LEU A 146 -7.12 6.92 0.54
CA LEU A 146 -7.44 8.30 0.89
C LEU A 146 -8.57 8.30 1.93
N GLY A 147 -8.32 8.92 3.07
CA GLY A 147 -9.29 9.12 4.14
C GLY A 147 -9.68 10.59 4.29
N VAL A 148 -10.93 10.83 4.66
CA VAL A 148 -11.46 12.17 4.96
C VAL A 148 -12.25 12.12 6.27
N ASP A 149 -12.17 13.16 7.09
CA ASP A 149 -13.00 13.30 8.29
C ASP A 149 -14.12 14.33 8.10
N ASP A 150 -15.02 14.45 9.09
CA ASP A 150 -16.18 15.34 9.05
C ASP A 150 -15.80 16.85 8.98
N GLN A 151 -14.53 17.19 9.19
CA GLN A 151 -13.99 18.55 9.08
C GLN A 151 -13.33 18.79 7.72
N GLY A 152 -13.32 17.79 6.84
CA GLY A 152 -12.69 17.86 5.52
C GLY A 152 -11.17 17.72 5.57
N ARG A 153 -10.58 17.25 6.68
CA ARG A 153 -9.16 16.92 6.74
C ARG A 153 -8.90 15.65 5.97
N GLU A 154 -7.84 15.65 5.17
CA GLU A 154 -7.47 14.54 4.29
C GLU A 154 -6.22 13.84 4.79
N LEU A 155 -6.20 12.52 4.68
CA LEU A 155 -5.04 11.71 5.00
C LEU A 155 -4.83 10.65 3.93
N LEU A 156 -3.66 10.67 3.30
CA LEU A 156 -3.23 9.69 2.32
C LEU A 156 -2.32 8.66 2.99
N CYS A 157 -2.62 7.38 2.78
CA CYS A 157 -1.85 6.27 3.31
C CYS A 157 -1.49 5.27 2.22
N THR A 158 -0.30 4.71 2.30
CA THR A 158 0.11 3.52 1.55
C THR A 158 0.51 2.42 2.52
N ALA A 159 0.03 1.21 2.31
CA ALA A 159 0.36 0.04 3.11
C ALA A 159 0.73 -1.14 2.20
N THR A 160 1.96 -1.62 2.33
CA THR A 160 2.48 -2.80 1.64
C THR A 160 2.49 -3.96 2.61
N LEU A 161 1.80 -5.04 2.23
CA LEU A 161 1.69 -6.24 3.04
C LEU A 161 2.36 -7.40 2.32
N THR A 162 3.45 -7.92 2.91
CA THR A 162 4.16 -9.11 2.42
C THR A 162 4.09 -10.19 3.49
N ASP A 163 3.75 -11.43 3.09
CA ASP A 163 3.61 -12.54 4.03
C ASP A 163 4.88 -12.75 4.87
N GLY A 164 4.69 -12.78 6.20
CA GLY A 164 5.78 -12.97 7.15
C GLY A 164 6.67 -11.74 7.37
N GLN A 165 6.31 -10.57 6.84
CA GLN A 165 6.98 -9.30 7.07
C GLN A 165 6.09 -8.32 7.84
N GLU A 166 6.71 -7.39 8.56
CA GLU A 166 5.97 -6.27 9.15
C GLU A 166 5.41 -5.38 8.02
N PRO A 167 4.17 -4.85 8.18
CA PRO A 167 3.61 -3.89 7.24
C PRO A 167 4.54 -2.69 7.07
N THR A 168 4.85 -2.34 5.81
CA THR A 168 5.62 -1.14 5.47
C THR A 168 4.74 -0.14 4.75
N GLY A 169 5.07 1.14 4.82
CA GLY A 169 4.22 2.18 4.25
C GLY A 169 4.48 3.55 4.82
N GLY A 170 3.62 4.48 4.45
CA GLY A 170 3.70 5.87 4.88
C GLY A 170 2.33 6.52 4.92
N MET A 171 2.25 7.60 5.69
CA MET A 171 1.05 8.44 5.79
C MET A 171 1.45 9.89 5.71
N THR A 172 0.61 10.70 5.07
CA THR A 172 0.71 12.15 5.08
C THR A 172 -0.69 12.74 5.21
N SER A 173 -0.80 13.91 5.84
CA SER A 173 -2.06 14.61 6.04
C SER A 173 -2.00 16.02 5.49
N LEU A 174 -3.12 16.49 4.94
CA LEU A 174 -3.37 17.91 4.71
C LEU A 174 -4.22 18.43 5.87
N THR A 175 -3.70 19.38 6.64
CA THR A 175 -4.40 19.92 7.81
C THR A 175 -5.40 21.03 7.44
N GLU A 176 -5.29 21.59 6.23
CA GLU A 176 -6.17 22.66 5.79
C GLU A 176 -7.51 22.12 5.27
N PRO A 177 -8.64 22.76 5.61
CA PRO A 177 -9.96 22.31 5.16
C PRO A 177 -10.05 22.30 3.63
N GLY A 178 -10.74 21.29 3.09
CA GLY A 178 -10.98 21.15 1.66
C GLY A 178 -11.45 22.46 1.00
N ALA A 179 -10.72 22.90 -0.01
CA ALA A 179 -11.14 24.01 -0.85
C ALA A 179 -12.40 23.63 -1.66
N ALA A 180 -13.01 24.64 -2.30
CA ALA A 180 -14.15 24.39 -3.19
C ALA A 180 -13.80 23.31 -4.24
N PRO A 181 -14.76 22.42 -4.58
CA PRO A 181 -14.57 21.44 -5.64
C PRO A 181 -14.08 22.12 -6.93
N PRO A 182 -13.19 21.46 -7.70
CA PRO A 182 -12.75 21.98 -8.98
C PRO A 182 -13.93 22.13 -9.94
N ALA A 183 -13.81 23.07 -10.89
CA ALA A 183 -14.82 23.25 -11.93
C ALA A 183 -14.95 21.98 -12.80
N ALA A 184 -16.02 21.91 -13.60
CA ALA A 184 -16.18 20.86 -14.60
C ALA A 184 -14.94 20.80 -15.52
N GLY A 185 -14.40 19.61 -15.66
CA GLY A 185 -13.23 19.25 -16.45
C GLY A 185 -11.90 19.50 -15.74
N ASP A 186 -11.92 20.09 -14.54
CA ASP A 186 -10.75 20.41 -13.72
C ASP A 186 -10.44 19.34 -12.67
N VAL A 187 -9.21 19.40 -12.18
CA VAL A 187 -8.70 18.56 -11.10
C VAL A 187 -7.86 19.43 -10.17
N ALA A 188 -7.75 19.03 -8.92
CA ALA A 188 -6.94 19.73 -7.94
C ALA A 188 -6.24 18.76 -7.01
N VAL A 189 -4.91 18.89 -6.90
CA VAL A 189 -4.12 18.13 -5.93
C VAL A 189 -4.33 18.74 -4.55
N THR A 190 -4.66 17.88 -3.59
CA THR A 190 -4.75 18.25 -2.17
C THR A 190 -3.56 17.74 -1.39
N VAL A 191 -2.95 16.63 -1.81
CA VAL A 191 -1.86 16.01 -1.06
C VAL A 191 -0.87 15.30 -1.98
N VAL A 192 0.41 15.51 -1.70
CA VAL A 192 1.53 14.77 -2.30
C VAL A 192 2.32 14.09 -1.19
N MET A 193 2.64 12.82 -1.37
CA MET A 193 3.49 12.05 -0.47
C MET A 193 4.65 11.45 -1.24
N THR A 194 5.85 11.95 -1.01
CA THR A 194 7.06 11.30 -1.50
C THR A 194 7.79 10.67 -0.33
N THR A 195 8.07 9.38 -0.45
CA THR A 195 8.82 8.60 0.54
C THR A 195 10.00 7.96 -0.16
N PHE A 196 11.17 8.05 0.44
CA PHE A 196 12.37 7.41 -0.07
C PHE A 196 13.18 6.86 1.09
N GLN A 197 13.62 5.62 0.94
CA GLN A 197 14.49 4.95 1.88
C GLN A 197 15.79 4.62 1.19
N GLU A 198 16.90 5.14 1.72
CA GLU A 198 18.23 4.84 1.23
C GLU A 198 18.58 3.36 1.40
N ALA A 199 19.47 2.87 0.53
CA ALA A 199 19.98 1.52 0.63
C ALA A 199 20.76 1.34 1.94
N MET A 200 20.34 0.38 2.77
CA MET A 200 21.12 -0.05 3.93
C MET A 200 21.93 -1.28 3.55
N LEU A 201 23.15 -1.06 3.07
CA LEU A 201 24.03 -2.15 2.62
C LEU A 201 24.32 -3.19 3.71
N GLN A 202 24.29 -2.79 4.98
CA GLN A 202 24.61 -3.64 6.13
C GLN A 202 23.59 -4.78 6.34
N ASN A 203 22.35 -4.62 5.90
CA ASN A 203 21.30 -5.63 5.99
C ASN A 203 20.75 -6.03 4.60
N GLY A 204 21.42 -5.64 3.52
CA GLY A 204 21.07 -6.00 2.15
C GLY A 204 19.83 -5.28 1.60
N TRP A 205 19.41 -4.17 2.23
CA TRP A 205 18.25 -3.41 1.76
C TRP A 205 18.62 -2.56 0.56
N GLN A 206 17.80 -2.63 -0.49
CA GLN A 206 17.91 -1.76 -1.66
C GLN A 206 17.19 -0.45 -1.40
N ALA A 207 17.71 0.62 -2.01
CA ALA A 207 17.02 1.90 -2.01
C ALA A 207 15.66 1.72 -2.69
N HIS A 208 14.63 2.33 -2.12
CA HIS A 208 13.30 2.31 -2.70
C HIS A 208 12.53 3.54 -2.27
N GLY A 209 11.72 4.05 -3.18
CA GLY A 209 10.78 5.10 -2.84
C GLY A 209 9.50 5.03 -3.65
N SER A 210 8.54 5.84 -3.24
CA SER A 210 7.30 6.05 -3.96
C SER A 210 6.84 7.49 -3.86
N THR A 211 6.19 7.96 -4.91
CA THR A 211 5.38 9.18 -4.88
C THR A 211 3.92 8.79 -5.00
N SER A 212 3.09 9.36 -4.13
CA SER A 212 1.64 9.23 -4.15
C SER A 212 1.01 10.61 -4.24
N VAL A 213 -0.07 10.73 -5.00
CA VAL A 213 -0.84 11.97 -5.14
C VAL A 213 -2.32 11.68 -4.94
N ALA A 214 -3.03 12.61 -4.34
CA ALA A 214 -4.48 12.56 -4.27
C ALA A 214 -5.10 13.96 -4.37
N GLY A 215 -6.40 13.99 -4.64
CA GLY A 215 -7.17 15.22 -4.63
C GLY A 215 -8.55 15.10 -5.25
N ASP A 216 -9.06 16.22 -5.73
CA ASP A 216 -10.42 16.35 -6.26
C ASP A 216 -10.46 16.32 -7.78
N VAL A 217 -11.58 15.85 -8.33
CA VAL A 217 -11.90 15.94 -9.75
C VAL A 217 -13.27 16.57 -9.97
N GLY A 218 -13.43 17.28 -11.08
CA GLY A 218 -14.69 17.85 -11.53
C GLY A 218 -15.69 16.75 -11.89
N GLU A 219 -16.99 17.08 -11.82
CA GLU A 219 -18.10 16.12 -11.94
C GLU A 219 -18.17 15.32 -13.26
N ASP A 220 -17.59 15.86 -14.33
CA ASP A 220 -17.53 15.28 -15.67
C ASP A 220 -16.20 14.60 -15.97
N VAL A 221 -15.23 14.60 -15.05
CA VAL A 221 -13.94 13.90 -15.23
C VAL A 221 -14.15 12.39 -15.08
N THR A 222 -13.73 11.65 -16.10
CA THR A 222 -13.88 10.19 -16.17
C THR A 222 -12.55 9.44 -16.20
N ARG A 223 -11.44 10.14 -16.46
CA ARG A 223 -10.10 9.55 -16.47
C ARG A 223 -9.04 10.60 -16.15
N VAL A 224 -8.05 10.21 -15.36
CA VAL A 224 -6.85 11.00 -15.09
C VAL A 224 -5.63 10.10 -15.31
N VAL A 225 -4.76 10.47 -16.24
CA VAL A 225 -3.50 9.77 -16.52
C VAL A 225 -2.34 10.68 -16.24
N LEU A 226 -1.54 10.33 -15.24
CA LEU A 226 -0.36 11.05 -14.80
C LEU A 226 0.85 10.66 -15.64
N GLU A 227 1.64 11.64 -16.07
CA GLU A 227 2.93 11.43 -16.70
C GLU A 227 4.03 11.41 -15.64
N THR A 228 4.56 10.23 -15.34
CA THR A 228 5.51 10.01 -14.22
C THR A 228 6.84 9.44 -14.71
N GLY A 229 7.86 9.42 -13.84
CA GLY A 229 9.12 8.74 -14.10
C GLY A 229 8.97 7.22 -14.32
N ALA A 230 7.95 6.60 -13.74
CA ALA A 230 7.60 5.19 -13.96
C ALA A 230 6.79 4.95 -15.25
N GLY A 231 6.53 6.00 -16.03
CA GLY A 231 5.65 5.99 -17.21
C GLY A 231 4.25 6.54 -16.92
N PRO A 232 3.29 6.35 -17.82
CA PRO A 232 1.92 6.81 -17.63
C PRO A 232 1.20 6.00 -16.54
N VAL A 233 0.56 6.69 -15.60
CA VAL A 233 -0.13 6.08 -14.46
C VAL A 233 -1.58 6.53 -14.46
N GLU A 234 -2.52 5.61 -14.58
CA GLU A 234 -3.94 5.91 -14.52
C GLU A 234 -4.38 5.98 -13.07
N ALA A 235 -4.88 7.14 -12.63
CA ALA A 235 -5.35 7.33 -11.27
C ALA A 235 -6.71 6.66 -11.07
N SER A 236 -6.91 6.09 -9.87
CA SER A 236 -8.23 5.64 -9.45
C SER A 236 -9.13 6.83 -9.20
N LEU A 237 -10.41 6.70 -9.54
CA LEU A 237 -11.44 7.72 -9.33
C LEU A 237 -12.57 7.15 -8.49
N ALA A 238 -12.99 7.88 -7.45
CA ALA A 238 -14.14 7.53 -6.63
C ALA A 238 -14.75 8.79 -6.00
N GLU A 239 -16.07 8.96 -6.12
CA GLU A 239 -16.83 10.02 -5.42
C GLU A 239 -16.24 11.44 -5.53
N GLY A 240 -15.78 11.82 -6.74
CA GLY A 240 -15.18 13.14 -6.97
C GLY A 240 -13.73 13.26 -6.50
N ARG A 241 -13.10 12.16 -6.10
CA ARG A 241 -11.69 12.08 -5.71
C ARG A 241 -10.86 11.32 -6.74
N PHE A 242 -9.57 11.64 -6.81
CA PHE A 242 -8.58 10.82 -7.48
C PHE A 242 -7.41 10.48 -6.55
N ALA A 243 -6.77 9.34 -6.80
CA ALA A 243 -5.47 9.05 -6.22
C ALA A 243 -4.66 8.08 -7.09
N ALA A 244 -3.34 8.16 -6.99
CA ALA A 244 -2.42 7.23 -7.61
C ALA A 244 -1.08 7.21 -6.86
N TRP A 245 -0.31 6.14 -7.03
CA TRP A 245 1.09 6.11 -6.63
C TRP A 245 1.97 5.40 -7.66
N TRP A 246 3.26 5.76 -7.67
CA TRP A 246 4.27 5.14 -8.52
C TRP A 246 5.62 5.04 -7.81
N PRO A 247 6.45 4.04 -8.17
CA PRO A 247 7.80 3.94 -7.65
C PRO A 247 8.70 5.05 -8.20
N ILE A 248 9.68 5.46 -7.40
CA ILE A 248 10.73 6.42 -7.77
C ILE A 248 12.11 5.82 -7.51
N GLU A 249 13.11 6.28 -8.27
CA GLU A 249 14.49 5.81 -8.19
C GLU A 249 15.36 6.65 -7.25
N ASP A 250 14.99 7.92 -7.05
CA ASP A 250 15.63 8.88 -6.14
C ASP A 250 14.59 9.88 -5.59
N ASP A 251 14.97 10.65 -4.57
CA ASP A 251 14.17 11.69 -3.91
C ASP A 251 14.56 13.12 -4.32
N SER A 252 15.14 13.29 -5.51
CA SER A 252 15.64 14.59 -5.97
C SER A 252 14.56 15.67 -6.07
N ASP A 253 13.29 15.27 -6.24
CA ASP A 253 12.12 16.15 -6.21
C ASP A 253 11.04 15.59 -5.27
N PRO A 254 10.93 16.10 -4.03
CA PRO A 254 9.93 15.62 -3.08
C PRO A 254 8.49 16.05 -3.43
N HIS A 255 8.31 17.08 -4.26
CA HIS A 255 7.00 17.60 -4.66
C HIS A 255 6.94 17.79 -6.19
N PRO A 256 6.98 16.68 -6.96
CA PRO A 256 7.11 16.77 -8.40
C PRO A 256 5.92 17.47 -9.03
N GLU A 257 6.20 18.38 -9.97
CA GLU A 257 5.17 18.89 -10.88
C GLU A 257 4.77 17.77 -11.84
N VAL A 258 3.56 17.23 -11.67
CA VAL A 258 3.08 16.11 -12.48
C VAL A 258 2.17 16.62 -13.58
N ARG A 259 2.52 16.36 -14.85
CA ARG A 259 1.56 16.59 -15.94
C ARG A 259 0.52 15.49 -15.96
N ALA A 260 -0.73 15.86 -16.22
CA ALA A 260 -1.84 14.92 -16.28
C ALA A 260 -2.68 15.13 -17.53
N GLN A 261 -3.06 14.04 -18.18
CA GLN A 261 -4.11 14.02 -19.19
C GLN A 261 -5.45 13.71 -18.51
N ILE A 262 -6.40 14.64 -18.64
CA ILE A 262 -7.76 14.50 -18.11
C ILE A 262 -8.69 14.17 -19.27
N THR A 263 -9.57 13.19 -19.09
CA THR A 263 -10.65 12.88 -20.04
C THR A 263 -12.00 13.17 -19.39
N THR A 264 -12.84 13.94 -20.07
CA THR A 264 -14.22 14.26 -19.62
C THR A 264 -15.24 13.30 -20.22
N ALA A 265 -16.46 13.28 -19.68
CA ALA A 265 -17.55 12.39 -20.08
C ALA A 265 -17.98 12.56 -21.54
N ASP A 266 -17.75 13.74 -22.12
CA ASP A 266 -17.96 14.01 -23.56
C ASP A 266 -16.80 13.49 -24.46
N GLY A 267 -15.81 12.81 -23.86
CA GLY A 267 -14.66 12.23 -24.53
C GLY A 267 -13.54 13.22 -24.85
N LYS A 268 -13.65 14.50 -24.45
CA LYS A 268 -12.55 15.46 -24.66
C LYS A 268 -11.40 15.17 -23.72
N THR A 269 -10.19 15.40 -24.23
CA THR A 269 -8.95 15.25 -23.46
C THR A 269 -8.20 16.57 -23.40
N ARG A 270 -7.65 16.91 -22.25
CA ARG A 270 -6.71 18.04 -22.11
C ARG A 270 -5.57 17.70 -21.16
N THR A 271 -4.44 18.36 -21.37
CA THR A 271 -3.28 18.25 -20.47
C THR A 271 -3.28 19.41 -19.48
N VAL A 272 -3.03 19.10 -18.22
CA VAL A 272 -2.83 20.09 -17.14
C VAL A 272 -1.52 19.80 -16.41
N THR A 273 -0.99 20.79 -15.71
CA THR A 273 0.08 20.58 -14.74
C THR A 273 -0.54 20.55 -13.35
N LEU A 274 -0.33 19.46 -12.64
CA LEU A 274 -0.72 19.27 -11.27
C LEU A 274 0.38 19.83 -10.36
N ARG A 275 -0.05 20.64 -9.40
CA ARG A 275 0.79 21.17 -8.33
C ARG A 275 0.03 21.03 -7.04
N GLU A 276 0.73 20.67 -5.97
CA GLU A 276 0.17 20.72 -4.63
C GLU A 276 -0.37 22.14 -4.39
N ARG A 277 -1.61 22.24 -3.90
CA ARG A 277 -2.17 23.52 -3.46
C ARG A 277 -1.34 23.96 -2.25
N GLY A 278 -0.63 25.08 -2.39
CA GLY A 278 0.10 25.72 -1.30
C GLY A 278 -0.78 26.61 -0.44
#